data_AF-A0A5M6I231-F1
#
_entry.id   AF-A0A5M6I231-F1
#
_cell.length_a   1.000
_cell.length_b   1.000
_cell.length_c   1.000
_cell.angle_alpha   90.00
_cell.angle_beta   90.00
_cell.angle_gamma   90.00
#
_symmetry.space_group_name_H-M   'P 1'
#
loop_
_entity.id
_entity.type
_entity.pdbx_description
1 polymer ?
#
loop_
_entity_poly.entity_id
_entity_poly.type
_entity_poly.pdbx_seq_one_letter_code
_entity_poly.pdbx_strand_id
1 'polypeptide(L)'
;MIEMIMYFALGFLLAMALALTAMPAVWTRAVRLTRRRIESLVPVSLAEIQADKDQLRAEYAVAIRRVEIEAEALRQKTAEQLAEIGRKTETILALRADLADRDAGLEALGSQDRALADHLAAVQQELAARTQTLEQVSALLSDREASLAGLQRLVDETASLSHDQKAEIATLTAQAASLRQRLAAREQELEQFIDERGRAARMAVRLADLENRLASYVRERDMLLKRIAVLEGEIERGPAALTAAMATLKADNGALEGTLAQAREEIARLRHDLAEARRQAEGTGAAERSENALLRERISDVAAEIARLTAQIEGPSSPIPALIAEPARLNGAAPAPDAPAAPASLAERIRTLQARTANP
;
A
#
# COMPACT_ATOMS: atom_id res chain seq x y z
N MET A 1 103.77 -187.45 104.92
CA MET A 1 103.66 -186.33 103.95
C MET A 1 103.42 -186.81 102.51
N ILE A 2 104.14 -187.83 102.00
CA ILE A 2 103.97 -188.33 100.61
C ILE A 2 102.51 -188.75 100.30
N GLU A 3 101.84 -189.40 101.23
CA GLU A 3 100.46 -189.89 101.09
C GLU A 3 99.43 -188.79 100.74
N MET A 4 99.53 -187.60 101.37
CA MET A 4 98.67 -186.45 101.06
C MET A 4 98.89 -185.93 99.63
N ILE A 5 100.13 -185.98 99.14
CA ILE A 5 100.49 -185.58 97.77
C ILE A 5 99.89 -186.59 96.77
N MET A 6 99.89 -187.88 97.11
CA MET A 6 99.31 -188.93 96.27
C MET A 6 97.79 -188.80 96.14
N TYR A 7 97.07 -188.55 97.24
CA TYR A 7 95.62 -188.31 97.18
C TYR A 7 95.28 -187.03 96.41
N PHE A 8 96.07 -185.95 96.55
CA PHE A 8 95.92 -184.74 95.75
C PHE A 8 96.16 -184.99 94.26
N ALA A 9 97.22 -185.70 93.90
CA ALA A 9 97.53 -186.05 92.51
C ALA A 9 96.46 -186.95 91.88
N LEU A 10 95.94 -187.93 92.63
CA LEU A 10 94.84 -188.80 92.17
C LEU A 10 93.55 -187.99 91.97
N GLY A 11 93.21 -187.10 92.91
CA GLY A 11 92.07 -186.20 92.79
C GLY A 11 92.19 -185.24 91.60
N PHE A 12 93.38 -184.70 91.35
CA PHE A 12 93.67 -183.85 90.20
C PHE A 12 93.56 -184.61 88.87
N LEU A 13 94.09 -185.84 88.79
CA LEU A 13 93.94 -186.70 87.61
C LEU A 13 92.48 -187.06 87.34
N LEU A 14 91.71 -187.37 88.38
CA LEU A 14 90.28 -187.66 88.27
C LEU A 14 89.49 -186.41 87.80
N ALA A 15 89.77 -185.24 88.38
CA ALA A 15 89.16 -183.98 87.96
C ALA A 15 89.51 -183.62 86.51
N MET A 16 90.76 -183.84 86.08
CA MET A 16 91.18 -183.60 84.71
C MET A 16 90.53 -184.59 83.73
N ALA A 17 90.37 -185.87 84.09
CA ALA A 17 89.64 -186.84 83.29
C ALA A 17 88.14 -186.49 83.14
N LEU A 18 87.51 -186.00 84.21
CA LEU A 18 86.13 -185.48 84.16
C LEU A 18 86.02 -184.20 83.32
N ALA A 19 87.00 -183.30 83.41
CA ALA A 19 87.04 -182.10 82.57
C ALA A 19 87.21 -182.47 81.07
N LEU A 20 88.10 -183.41 80.76
CA LEU A 20 88.33 -183.92 79.40
C LEU A 20 87.09 -184.59 78.78
N THR A 21 86.28 -185.29 79.58
CA THR A 21 85.03 -185.89 79.10
C THR A 21 83.89 -184.87 78.97
N ALA A 22 83.84 -183.84 79.82
CA ALA A 22 82.83 -182.78 79.77
C ALA A 22 83.09 -181.70 78.68
N MET A 23 84.36 -181.39 78.39
CA MET A 23 84.73 -180.29 77.50
C MET A 23 84.17 -180.40 76.06
N PRO A 24 84.12 -181.58 75.41
CA PRO A 24 83.44 -181.76 74.11
C PRO A 24 81.95 -181.39 74.14
N ALA A 25 81.25 -181.68 75.24
CA ALA A 25 79.82 -181.35 75.39
C ALA A 25 79.59 -179.85 75.58
N VAL A 26 80.49 -179.16 76.29
CA VAL A 26 80.45 -177.69 76.45
C VAL A 26 80.77 -177.01 75.11
N TRP A 27 81.81 -177.46 74.41
CA TRP A 27 82.21 -176.91 73.11
C TRP A 27 81.12 -177.07 72.04
N THR A 28 80.55 -178.27 71.87
CA THR A 28 79.46 -178.51 70.92
C THR A 28 78.20 -177.70 71.25
N ARG A 29 77.88 -177.51 72.54
CA ARG A 29 76.77 -176.63 72.97
C ARG A 29 77.05 -175.16 72.66
N ALA A 30 78.28 -174.68 72.88
CA ALA A 30 78.70 -173.32 72.57
C ALA A 30 78.63 -173.04 71.07
N VAL A 31 79.24 -173.91 70.24
CA VAL A 31 79.22 -173.81 68.77
C VAL A 31 77.79 -173.82 68.22
N ARG A 32 76.89 -174.65 68.77
CA ARG A 32 75.48 -174.66 68.36
C ARG A 32 74.75 -173.34 68.69
N LEU A 33 75.09 -172.68 69.80
CA LEU A 33 74.49 -171.41 70.20
C LEU A 33 75.02 -170.24 69.37
N THR A 34 76.33 -170.16 69.13
CA THR A 34 76.90 -169.14 68.22
C THR A 34 76.46 -169.35 66.79
N ARG A 35 76.43 -170.60 66.29
CA ARG A 35 75.91 -170.91 64.96
C ARG A 35 74.47 -170.44 64.78
N ARG A 36 73.56 -170.82 65.69
CA ARG A 36 72.15 -170.35 65.65
C ARG A 36 72.01 -168.83 65.72
N ARG A 37 72.90 -168.15 66.44
CA ARG A 37 72.88 -166.68 66.55
C ARG A 37 73.43 -165.98 65.31
N ILE A 38 74.41 -166.57 64.63
CA ILE A 38 74.91 -166.07 63.34
C ILE A 38 73.87 -166.32 62.24
N GLU A 39 73.26 -167.52 62.22
CA GLU A 39 72.16 -167.88 61.31
C GLU A 39 70.90 -166.99 61.49
N SER A 40 70.72 -166.34 62.66
CA SER A 40 69.64 -165.37 62.89
C SER A 40 70.03 -163.90 62.62
N LEU A 41 71.28 -163.62 62.25
CA LEU A 41 71.81 -162.26 62.03
C LEU A 41 72.40 -162.05 60.62
N VAL A 42 72.55 -163.12 59.84
CA VAL A 42 73.08 -163.13 58.48
C VAL A 42 72.09 -163.91 57.62
N PRO A 43 71.64 -163.39 56.45
CA PRO A 43 70.76 -164.14 55.57
C PRO A 43 71.48 -165.40 55.08
N VAL A 44 70.91 -166.57 55.38
CA VAL A 44 71.54 -167.88 55.11
C VAL A 44 71.00 -168.51 53.82
N SER A 45 69.89 -167.97 53.29
CA SER A 45 69.23 -168.47 52.08
C SER A 45 69.36 -167.51 50.90
N LEU A 46 69.61 -168.07 49.71
CA LEU A 46 69.57 -167.32 48.45
C LEU A 46 68.19 -166.69 48.20
N ALA A 47 67.11 -167.29 48.71
CA ALA A 47 65.75 -166.77 48.59
C ALA A 47 65.53 -165.51 49.45
N GLU A 48 66.16 -165.40 50.62
CA GLU A 48 66.10 -164.21 51.48
C GLU A 48 66.83 -163.04 50.80
N ILE A 49 68.02 -163.29 50.26
CA ILE A 49 68.80 -162.29 49.50
C ILE A 49 68.03 -161.81 48.25
N GLN A 50 67.27 -162.69 47.60
CA GLN A 50 66.40 -162.32 46.48
C GLN A 50 65.19 -161.50 46.95
N ALA A 51 64.56 -161.87 48.07
CA ALA A 51 63.46 -161.11 48.66
C ALA A 51 63.89 -159.70 49.09
N ASP A 52 65.02 -159.55 49.79
CA ASP A 52 65.57 -158.23 50.18
C ASP A 52 65.88 -157.36 48.94
N LYS A 53 66.44 -157.97 47.89
CA LYS A 53 66.74 -157.29 46.63
C LYS A 53 65.48 -156.82 45.90
N ASP A 54 64.44 -157.64 45.88
CA ASP A 54 63.17 -157.29 45.24
C ASP A 54 62.33 -156.33 46.11
N GLN A 55 62.46 -156.38 47.44
CA GLN A 55 61.96 -155.33 48.35
C GLN A 55 62.65 -154.00 48.08
N LEU A 56 63.99 -153.94 48.04
CA LEU A 56 64.75 -152.73 47.70
C LEU A 56 64.34 -152.18 46.33
N ARG A 57 64.15 -153.05 45.33
CA ARG A 57 63.63 -152.64 44.01
C ARG A 57 62.22 -152.05 44.10
N ALA A 58 61.33 -152.63 44.91
CA ALA A 58 59.99 -152.11 45.11
C ALA A 58 60.01 -150.76 45.85
N GLU A 59 60.82 -150.62 46.90
CA GLU A 59 61.02 -149.36 47.64
C GLU A 59 61.57 -148.25 46.73
N TYR A 60 62.60 -148.54 45.93
CA TYR A 60 63.11 -147.58 44.94
C TYR A 60 62.07 -147.26 43.85
N ALA A 61 61.32 -148.24 43.35
CA ALA A 61 60.27 -148.00 42.35
C ALA A 61 59.14 -147.12 42.90
N VAL A 62 58.71 -147.34 44.15
CA VAL A 62 57.71 -146.51 44.83
C VAL A 62 58.26 -145.11 45.12
N ALA A 63 59.51 -144.99 45.56
CA ALA A 63 60.15 -143.69 45.80
C ALA A 63 60.30 -142.88 44.51
N ILE A 64 60.76 -143.49 43.42
CA ILE A 64 60.85 -142.87 42.09
C ILE A 64 59.46 -142.45 41.64
N ARG A 65 58.46 -143.34 41.67
CA ARG A 65 57.10 -143.00 41.21
C ARG A 65 56.45 -141.90 42.05
N ARG A 66 56.76 -141.83 43.35
CA ARG A 66 56.31 -140.73 44.21
C ARG A 66 56.92 -139.40 43.79
N VAL A 67 58.23 -139.34 43.55
CA VAL A 67 58.91 -138.13 43.06
C VAL A 67 58.43 -137.74 41.67
N GLU A 68 58.16 -138.70 40.77
CA GLU A 68 57.54 -138.43 39.47
C GLU A 68 56.16 -137.79 39.62
N ILE A 69 55.27 -138.35 40.45
CA ILE A 69 53.93 -137.79 40.71
C ILE A 69 54.02 -136.39 41.34
N GLU A 70 54.92 -136.19 42.31
CA GLU A 70 55.14 -134.89 42.93
C GLU A 70 55.68 -133.86 41.93
N ALA A 71 56.57 -134.26 41.00
CA ALA A 71 57.08 -133.42 39.92
C ALA A 71 56.04 -133.14 38.81
N GLU A 72 55.22 -134.12 38.44
CA GLU A 72 54.06 -133.98 37.54
C GLU A 72 53.06 -132.96 38.13
N ALA A 73 52.71 -133.11 39.42
CA ALA A 73 51.81 -132.20 40.12
C ALA A 73 52.40 -130.78 40.27
N LEU A 74 53.72 -130.65 40.50
CA LEU A 74 54.37 -129.34 40.52
C LEU A 74 54.33 -128.67 39.14
N ARG A 75 54.65 -129.42 38.07
CA ARG A 75 54.58 -128.93 36.68
C ARG A 75 53.18 -128.46 36.32
N GLN A 76 52.15 -129.24 36.66
CA GLN A 76 50.76 -128.85 36.43
C GLN A 76 50.43 -127.54 37.15
N LYS A 77 50.76 -127.41 38.45
CA LYS A 77 50.57 -126.15 39.20
C LYS A 77 51.30 -124.97 38.57
N THR A 78 52.53 -125.15 38.09
CA THR A 78 53.26 -124.06 37.41
C THR A 78 52.62 -123.67 36.08
N ALA A 79 52.07 -124.62 35.32
CA ALA A 79 51.33 -124.34 34.08
C ALA A 79 50.01 -123.60 34.36
N GLU A 80 49.27 -124.01 35.39
CA GLU A 80 48.06 -123.34 35.87
C GLU A 80 48.34 -121.90 36.32
N GLN A 81 49.42 -121.70 37.10
CA GLN A 81 49.87 -120.37 37.54
C GLN A 81 50.31 -119.48 36.36
N LEU A 82 51.06 -120.02 35.39
CA LEU A 82 51.43 -119.28 34.18
C LEU A 82 50.19 -118.88 33.36
N ALA A 83 49.19 -119.76 33.23
CA ALA A 83 47.93 -119.45 32.57
C ALA A 83 47.06 -118.44 33.34
N GLU A 84 47.13 -118.41 34.67
CA GLU A 84 46.49 -117.37 35.49
C GLU A 84 47.21 -116.02 35.38
N ILE A 85 48.54 -116.01 35.40
CA ILE A 85 49.37 -114.80 35.18
C ILE A 85 49.11 -114.24 33.77
N GLY A 86 49.02 -115.09 32.74
CA GLY A 86 48.66 -114.69 31.38
C GLY A 86 47.31 -113.96 31.33
N ARG A 87 46.25 -114.58 31.86
CA ARG A 87 44.90 -113.97 31.95
C ARG A 87 44.90 -112.66 32.74
N LYS A 88 45.62 -112.59 33.87
CA LYS A 88 45.74 -111.33 34.65
C LYS A 88 46.54 -110.26 33.93
N THR A 89 47.52 -110.63 33.12
CA THR A 89 48.29 -109.68 32.30
C THR A 89 47.41 -109.11 31.19
N GLU A 90 46.60 -109.94 30.54
CA GLU A 90 45.62 -109.52 29.54
C GLU A 90 44.59 -108.55 30.12
N THR A 91 44.01 -108.84 31.29
CA THR A 91 43.07 -107.90 31.94
C THR A 91 43.73 -106.60 32.39
N ILE A 92 44.99 -106.63 32.84
CA ILE A 92 45.77 -105.41 33.15
C ILE A 92 46.02 -104.57 31.89
N LEU A 93 46.29 -105.20 30.74
CA LEU A 93 46.48 -104.48 29.47
C LEU A 93 45.16 -103.85 28.99
N ALA A 94 44.04 -104.58 29.06
CA ALA A 94 42.72 -104.05 28.73
C ALA A 94 42.34 -102.85 29.63
N LEU A 95 42.48 -102.99 30.95
CA LEU A 95 42.19 -101.90 31.90
C LEU A 95 43.11 -100.68 31.70
N ARG A 96 44.36 -100.88 31.25
CA ARG A 96 45.26 -99.77 30.91
C ARG A 96 44.84 -99.04 29.64
N ALA A 97 44.31 -99.74 28.64
CA ALA A 97 43.73 -99.11 27.45
C ALA A 97 42.46 -98.31 27.83
N ASP A 98 41.53 -98.92 28.59
CA ASP A 98 40.32 -98.26 29.08
C ASP A 98 40.58 -97.01 29.93
N LEU A 99 41.70 -96.98 30.67
CA LEU A 99 42.15 -95.82 31.43
C LEU A 99 42.76 -94.75 30.51
N ALA A 100 43.63 -95.12 29.56
CA ALA A 100 44.22 -94.18 28.62
C ALA A 100 43.16 -93.50 27.73
N ASP A 101 42.16 -94.26 27.27
CA ASP A 101 41.02 -93.73 26.49
C ASP A 101 40.15 -92.79 27.35
N ARG A 102 39.99 -93.07 28.64
CA ARG A 102 39.30 -92.19 29.59
C ARG A 102 40.08 -90.92 29.89
N ASP A 103 41.39 -91.01 30.10
CA ASP A 103 42.25 -89.86 30.36
C ASP A 103 42.26 -88.93 29.13
N ALA A 104 42.38 -89.47 27.91
CA ALA A 104 42.23 -88.71 26.67
C ALA A 104 40.84 -88.06 26.54
N GLY A 105 39.77 -88.78 26.94
CA GLY A 105 38.42 -88.25 27.01
C GLY A 105 38.25 -87.10 28.01
N LEU A 106 38.87 -87.20 29.19
CA LEU A 106 38.87 -86.15 30.21
C LEU A 106 39.67 -84.92 29.78
N GLU A 107 40.82 -85.10 29.11
CA GLU A 107 41.58 -83.99 28.53
C GLU A 107 40.79 -83.29 27.42
N ALA A 108 40.12 -84.05 26.54
CA ALA A 108 39.25 -83.50 25.51
C ALA A 108 38.09 -82.69 26.13
N LEU A 109 37.40 -83.23 27.13
CA LEU A 109 36.30 -82.54 27.82
C LEU A 109 36.80 -81.27 28.53
N GLY A 110 37.92 -81.36 29.25
CA GLY A 110 38.55 -80.21 29.92
C GLY A 110 39.06 -79.14 28.95
N SER A 111 39.37 -79.48 27.69
CA SER A 111 39.67 -78.50 26.64
C SER A 111 38.41 -77.80 26.13
N GLN A 112 37.29 -78.53 26.02
CA GLN A 112 35.98 -77.99 25.64
C GLN A 112 35.43 -77.07 26.73
N ASP A 113 35.52 -77.46 28.01
CA ASP A 113 35.06 -76.63 29.14
C ASP A 113 35.82 -75.31 29.22
N ARG A 114 37.14 -75.30 28.97
CA ARG A 114 37.94 -74.06 28.88
C ARG A 114 37.49 -73.20 27.70
N ALA A 115 37.34 -73.78 26.51
CA ALA A 115 36.89 -73.04 25.33
C ALA A 115 35.48 -72.45 25.50
N LEU A 116 34.58 -73.16 26.17
CA LEU A 116 33.24 -72.67 26.53
C LEU A 116 33.30 -71.57 27.60
N ALA A 117 34.16 -71.70 28.61
CA ALA A 117 34.37 -70.66 29.62
C ALA A 117 34.93 -69.36 29.00
N ASP A 118 35.94 -69.47 28.11
CA ASP A 118 36.50 -68.35 27.38
C ASP A 118 35.46 -67.68 26.46
N HIS A 119 34.63 -68.49 25.78
CA HIS A 119 33.54 -67.97 24.96
C HIS A 119 32.45 -67.26 25.79
N LEU A 120 32.06 -67.82 26.93
CA LEU A 120 31.12 -67.18 27.87
C LEU A 120 31.68 -65.86 28.41
N ALA A 121 32.97 -65.82 28.78
CA ALA A 121 33.62 -64.60 29.22
C ALA A 121 33.64 -63.52 28.12
N ALA A 122 33.94 -63.90 26.88
CA ALA A 122 33.91 -63.00 25.73
C ALA A 122 32.48 -62.44 25.47
N VAL A 123 31.46 -63.31 25.48
CA VAL A 123 30.05 -62.89 25.30
C VAL A 123 29.58 -62.00 26.46
N GLN A 124 30.00 -62.26 27.70
CA GLN A 124 29.71 -61.38 28.84
C GLN A 124 30.36 -60.00 28.70
N GLN A 125 31.62 -59.93 28.25
CA GLN A 125 32.29 -58.65 27.96
C GLN A 125 31.61 -57.89 26.82
N GLU A 126 31.21 -58.58 25.74
CA GLU A 126 30.48 -57.94 24.64
C GLU A 126 29.11 -57.43 25.10
N LEU A 127 28.37 -58.20 25.91
CA LEU A 127 27.07 -57.79 26.44
C LEU A 127 27.20 -56.60 27.39
N ALA A 128 28.21 -56.56 28.24
CA ALA A 128 28.51 -55.41 29.09
C ALA A 128 28.84 -54.16 28.25
N ALA A 129 29.70 -54.28 27.24
CA ALA A 129 30.03 -53.17 26.33
C ALA A 129 28.80 -52.67 25.56
N ARG A 130 27.98 -53.58 25.00
CA ARG A 130 26.72 -53.24 24.32
C ARG A 130 25.75 -52.54 25.27
N THR A 131 25.63 -52.99 26.52
CA THR A 131 24.77 -52.37 27.54
C THR A 131 25.22 -50.93 27.83
N GLN A 132 26.51 -50.71 28.04
CA GLN A 132 27.09 -49.38 28.21
C GLN A 132 26.83 -48.47 27.00
N THR A 133 26.94 -48.99 25.77
CA THR A 133 26.60 -48.19 24.57
C THR A 133 25.11 -47.86 24.47
N LEU A 134 24.21 -48.74 24.91
CA LEU A 134 22.76 -48.46 24.96
C LEU A 134 22.41 -47.42 26.02
N GLU A 135 23.08 -47.43 27.18
CA GLU A 135 22.96 -46.39 28.21
C GLU A 135 23.45 -45.04 27.69
N GLN A 136 24.59 -44.99 27.00
CA GLN A 136 25.10 -43.77 26.36
C GLN A 136 24.16 -43.24 25.27
N VAL A 137 23.64 -44.11 24.40
CA VAL A 137 22.71 -43.71 23.33
C VAL A 137 21.37 -43.24 23.89
N SER A 138 20.84 -43.89 24.93
CA SER A 138 19.59 -43.44 25.56
C SER A 138 19.74 -42.12 26.32
N ALA A 139 20.88 -41.89 26.98
CA ALA A 139 21.20 -40.58 27.58
C ALA A 139 21.30 -39.47 26.52
N LEU A 140 22.00 -39.72 25.40
CA LEU A 140 22.07 -38.78 24.28
C LEU A 140 20.70 -38.53 23.63
N LEU A 141 19.85 -39.55 23.53
CA LEU A 141 18.51 -39.42 22.96
C LEU A 141 17.62 -38.56 23.87
N SER A 142 17.67 -38.76 25.19
CA SER A 142 16.98 -37.93 26.18
C SER A 142 17.42 -36.45 26.13
N ASP A 143 18.72 -36.18 26.00
CA ASP A 143 19.25 -34.81 25.81
C ASP A 143 18.73 -34.15 24.51
N ARG A 144 18.61 -34.94 23.43
CA ARG A 144 18.02 -34.45 22.17
C ARG A 144 16.52 -34.24 22.25
N GLU A 145 15.77 -35.08 22.96
CA GLU A 145 14.34 -34.84 23.24
C GLU A 145 14.13 -33.57 24.07
N ALA A 146 14.94 -33.36 25.11
CA ALA A 146 14.92 -32.13 25.91
C ALA A 146 15.26 -30.88 25.07
N SER A 147 16.26 -30.99 24.19
CA SER A 147 16.65 -29.93 23.25
C SER A 147 15.55 -29.61 22.23
N LEU A 148 14.90 -30.64 21.66
CA LEU A 148 13.78 -30.47 20.73
C LEU A 148 12.57 -29.83 21.43
N ALA A 149 12.23 -30.26 22.65
CA ALA A 149 11.18 -29.64 23.44
C ALA A 149 11.50 -28.17 23.78
N GLY A 150 12.78 -27.84 24.02
CA GLY A 150 13.24 -26.46 24.18
C GLY A 150 13.07 -25.61 22.91
N LEU A 151 13.52 -26.12 21.76
CA LEU A 151 13.34 -25.47 20.46
C LEU A 151 11.86 -25.29 20.09
N GLN A 152 11.01 -26.27 20.39
CA GLN A 152 9.58 -26.17 20.11
C GLN A 152 8.91 -25.07 20.94
N ARG A 153 9.25 -24.92 22.23
CA ARG A 153 8.79 -23.77 23.04
C ARG A 153 9.22 -22.42 22.45
N LEU A 154 10.45 -22.31 21.95
CA LEU A 154 10.93 -21.09 21.28
C LEU A 154 10.19 -20.81 19.97
N VAL A 155 9.81 -21.85 19.22
CA VAL A 155 8.94 -21.72 18.03
C VAL A 155 7.54 -21.26 18.43
N ASP A 156 6.95 -21.83 19.48
CA ASP A 156 5.63 -21.44 19.97
C ASP A 156 5.62 -19.99 20.52
N GLU A 157 6.67 -19.59 21.23
CA GLU A 157 6.86 -18.22 21.76
C GLU A 157 7.11 -17.20 20.65
N THR A 158 7.91 -17.52 19.63
CA THR A 158 8.09 -16.63 18.47
C THR A 158 6.83 -16.56 17.60
N ALA A 159 6.04 -17.63 17.53
CA ALA A 159 4.75 -17.64 16.87
C ALA A 159 3.70 -16.78 17.61
N SER A 160 3.64 -16.83 18.94
CA SER A 160 2.74 -15.97 19.73
C SER A 160 3.16 -14.51 19.64
N LEU A 161 4.44 -14.18 19.80
CA LEU A 161 4.94 -12.82 19.60
C LEU A 161 4.66 -12.29 18.19
N SER A 162 4.78 -13.12 17.15
CA SER A 162 4.40 -12.74 15.78
C SER A 162 2.89 -12.53 15.62
N HIS A 163 2.05 -13.28 16.34
CA HIS A 163 0.61 -13.10 16.35
C HIS A 163 0.21 -11.79 17.04
N ASP A 164 0.78 -11.52 18.22
CA ASP A 164 0.55 -10.29 18.99
C ASP A 164 0.99 -9.05 18.21
N GLN A 165 2.18 -9.09 17.59
CA GLN A 165 2.65 -8.03 16.69
C GLN A 165 1.72 -7.80 15.49
N LYS A 166 1.17 -8.87 14.88
CA LYS A 166 0.19 -8.73 13.80
C LYS A 166 -1.13 -8.12 14.27
N ALA A 167 -1.59 -8.47 15.48
CA ALA A 167 -2.77 -7.85 16.09
C ALA A 167 -2.52 -6.36 16.40
N GLU A 168 -1.36 -6.01 16.96
CA GLU A 168 -0.96 -4.62 17.19
C GLU A 168 -0.92 -3.82 15.88
N ILE A 169 -0.24 -4.34 14.84
CA ILE A 169 -0.19 -3.71 13.51
C ILE A 169 -1.61 -3.54 12.93
N ALA A 170 -2.51 -4.52 13.08
CA ALA A 170 -3.88 -4.39 12.61
C ALA A 170 -4.66 -3.29 13.36
N THR A 171 -4.52 -3.20 14.69
CA THR A 171 -5.17 -2.13 15.47
C THR A 171 -4.60 -0.74 15.16
N LEU A 172 -3.27 -0.60 15.05
CA LEU A 172 -2.63 0.65 14.62
C LEU A 172 -3.03 1.06 13.20
N THR A 173 -3.18 0.09 12.29
CA THR A 173 -3.66 0.35 10.92
C THR A 173 -5.11 0.84 10.92
N ALA A 174 -5.98 0.26 11.75
CA ALA A 174 -7.36 0.71 11.93
C ALA A 174 -7.45 2.11 12.55
N GLN A 175 -6.61 2.40 13.57
CA GLN A 175 -6.50 3.74 14.16
C GLN A 175 -6.03 4.78 13.12
N ALA A 176 -5.00 4.45 12.32
CA ALA A 176 -4.49 5.32 11.27
C ALA A 176 -5.53 5.56 10.16
N ALA A 177 -6.35 4.55 9.81
CA ALA A 177 -7.47 4.72 8.88
C ALA A 177 -8.55 5.67 9.46
N SER A 178 -8.93 5.49 10.72
CA SER A 178 -9.88 6.36 11.42
C SER A 178 -9.39 7.81 11.51
N LEU A 179 -8.11 8.03 11.83
CA LEU A 179 -7.50 9.36 11.85
C LEU A 179 -7.48 10.00 10.46
N ARG A 180 -7.14 9.25 9.39
CA ARG A 180 -7.23 9.75 8.01
C ARG A 180 -8.66 10.14 7.62
N GLN A 181 -9.67 9.34 7.98
CA GLN A 181 -11.07 9.67 7.74
C GLN A 181 -11.50 10.95 8.48
N ARG A 182 -11.06 11.13 9.74
CA ARG A 182 -11.31 12.34 10.52
C ARG A 182 -10.62 13.58 9.93
N LEU A 183 -9.40 13.42 9.41
CA LEU A 183 -8.69 14.49 8.71
C LEU A 183 -9.41 14.87 7.41
N ALA A 184 -9.77 13.91 6.56
CA ALA A 184 -10.51 14.16 5.33
C ALA A 184 -11.87 14.84 5.59
N ALA A 185 -12.59 14.43 6.64
CA ALA A 185 -13.82 15.11 7.07
C ALA A 185 -13.56 16.56 7.52
N ARG A 186 -12.46 16.83 8.23
CA ARG A 186 -12.05 18.18 8.65
C ARG A 186 -11.59 19.05 7.50
N GLU A 187 -10.90 18.48 6.52
CA GLU A 187 -10.54 19.15 5.27
C GLU A 187 -11.79 19.53 4.48
N GLN A 188 -12.78 18.63 4.40
CA GLN A 188 -14.07 18.90 3.77
C GLN A 188 -14.90 19.96 4.53
N GLU A 189 -14.93 19.93 5.88
CA GLU A 189 -15.52 20.99 6.71
C GLU A 189 -14.84 22.35 6.42
N LEU A 190 -13.50 22.40 6.36
CA LEU A 190 -12.75 23.62 6.07
C LEU A 190 -13.01 24.16 4.66
N GLU A 191 -13.10 23.29 3.65
CA GLU A 191 -13.41 23.69 2.27
C GLU A 191 -14.84 24.24 2.17
N GLN A 192 -15.81 23.63 2.86
CA GLN A 192 -17.16 24.18 3.01
C GLN A 192 -17.14 25.58 3.67
N PHE A 193 -16.38 25.78 4.75
CA PHE A 193 -16.23 27.09 5.39
C PHE A 193 -15.58 28.13 4.47
N ILE A 194 -14.60 27.73 3.64
CA ILE A 194 -13.98 28.61 2.64
C ILE A 194 -15.00 29.00 1.57
N ASP A 195 -15.81 28.05 1.09
CA ASP A 195 -16.88 28.31 0.12
C ASP A 195 -18.02 29.16 0.68
N GLU A 196 -18.38 28.98 1.95
CA GLU A 196 -19.33 29.84 2.67
C GLU A 196 -18.77 31.24 2.84
N ARG A 197 -17.51 31.39 3.24
CA ARG A 197 -16.84 32.69 3.34
C ARG A 197 -16.72 33.36 1.97
N GLY A 198 -16.48 32.60 0.91
CA GLY A 198 -16.49 33.07 -0.47
C GLY A 198 -17.88 33.51 -0.94
N ARG A 199 -18.95 32.77 -0.58
CA ARG A 199 -20.35 33.18 -0.80
C ARG A 199 -20.68 34.46 -0.03
N ALA A 200 -20.30 34.56 1.24
CA ALA A 200 -20.51 35.73 2.08
C ALA A 200 -19.76 36.96 1.53
N ALA A 201 -18.51 36.80 1.09
CA ALA A 201 -17.75 37.87 0.44
C ALA A 201 -18.43 38.34 -0.87
N ARG A 202 -18.94 37.43 -1.70
CA ARG A 202 -19.73 37.78 -2.90
C ARG A 202 -21.03 38.50 -2.54
N MET A 203 -21.70 38.14 -1.44
CA MET A 203 -22.87 38.85 -0.94
C MET A 203 -22.51 40.25 -0.40
N ALA A 204 -21.40 40.39 0.34
CA ALA A 204 -20.92 41.68 0.82
C ALA A 204 -20.58 42.65 -0.33
N VAL A 205 -19.94 42.16 -1.40
CA VAL A 205 -19.68 42.95 -2.61
C VAL A 205 -21.00 43.39 -3.30
N ARG A 206 -22.01 42.51 -3.35
CA ARG A 206 -23.34 42.87 -3.87
C ARG A 206 -24.07 43.86 -2.98
N LEU A 207 -23.97 43.74 -1.66
CA LEU A 207 -24.52 44.71 -0.71
C LEU A 207 -23.85 46.07 -0.91
N ALA A 208 -22.52 46.13 -1.03
CA ALA A 208 -21.81 47.37 -1.32
C ALA A 208 -22.19 47.98 -2.69
N ASP A 209 -22.44 47.18 -3.73
CA ASP A 209 -22.95 47.68 -5.01
C ASP A 209 -24.40 48.22 -4.87
N LEU A 210 -25.26 47.54 -4.13
CA LEU A 210 -26.63 48.00 -3.84
C LEU A 210 -26.64 49.27 -2.96
N GLU A 211 -25.77 49.38 -1.98
CA GLU A 211 -25.55 50.58 -1.15
C GLU A 211 -25.04 51.75 -1.99
N ASN A 212 -24.11 51.50 -2.92
CA ASN A 212 -23.65 52.53 -3.86
C ASN A 212 -24.76 52.97 -4.82
N ARG A 213 -25.60 52.04 -5.32
CA ARG A 213 -26.79 52.37 -6.13
C ARG A 213 -27.82 53.17 -5.34
N LEU A 214 -28.10 52.78 -4.10
CA LEU A 214 -28.95 53.54 -3.17
C LEU A 214 -28.38 54.93 -2.92
N ALA A 215 -27.07 55.06 -2.72
CA ALA A 215 -26.41 56.35 -2.58
C ALA A 215 -26.51 57.20 -3.86
N SER A 216 -26.43 56.61 -5.07
CA SER A 216 -26.71 57.34 -6.31
C SER A 216 -28.18 57.76 -6.44
N TYR A 217 -29.14 56.89 -6.11
CA TYR A 217 -30.56 57.25 -6.12
C TYR A 217 -30.90 58.32 -5.06
N VAL A 218 -30.24 58.31 -3.90
CA VAL A 218 -30.35 59.37 -2.88
C VAL A 218 -29.77 60.68 -3.40
N ARG A 219 -28.60 60.67 -4.04
CA ARG A 219 -28.01 61.87 -4.68
C ARG A 219 -28.90 62.41 -5.81
N GLU A 220 -29.47 61.53 -6.62
CA GLU A 220 -30.40 61.87 -7.70
C GLU A 220 -31.70 62.45 -7.15
N ARG A 221 -32.31 61.81 -6.14
CA ARG A 221 -33.45 62.36 -5.39
C ARG A 221 -33.14 63.73 -4.81
N ASP A 222 -31.99 63.91 -4.17
CA ASP A 222 -31.61 65.19 -3.57
C ASP A 222 -31.33 66.27 -4.62
N MET A 223 -30.86 65.89 -5.81
CA MET A 223 -30.72 66.77 -6.98
C MET A 223 -32.10 67.13 -7.57
N LEU A 224 -33.03 66.18 -7.65
CA LEU A 224 -34.41 66.40 -8.07
C LEU A 224 -35.16 67.28 -7.06
N LEU A 225 -35.00 67.07 -5.76
CA LEU A 225 -35.55 67.93 -4.70
C LEU A 225 -35.02 69.35 -4.78
N LYS A 226 -33.71 69.54 -5.01
CA LYS A 226 -33.14 70.87 -5.28
C LYS A 226 -33.74 71.51 -6.54
N ARG A 227 -34.00 70.72 -7.58
CA ARG A 227 -34.59 71.22 -8.83
C ARG A 227 -36.09 71.54 -8.68
N ILE A 228 -36.82 70.78 -7.87
CA ILE A 228 -38.19 71.10 -7.44
C ILE A 228 -38.18 72.41 -6.65
N ALA A 229 -37.31 72.59 -5.66
CA ALA A 229 -37.22 73.83 -4.89
C ALA A 229 -36.86 75.07 -5.76
N VAL A 230 -36.04 74.88 -6.82
CA VAL A 230 -35.79 75.94 -7.81
C VAL A 230 -37.05 76.26 -8.61
N LEU A 231 -37.77 75.24 -9.12
CA LEU A 231 -39.01 75.40 -9.88
C LEU A 231 -40.15 75.99 -9.04
N GLU A 232 -40.28 75.61 -7.77
CA GLU A 232 -41.20 76.21 -6.80
C GLU A 232 -40.86 77.69 -6.59
N GLY A 233 -39.58 78.03 -6.45
CA GLY A 233 -39.10 79.41 -6.40
C GLY A 233 -39.26 80.19 -7.72
N GLU A 234 -39.45 79.54 -8.87
CA GLU A 234 -39.86 80.18 -10.13
C GLU A 234 -41.38 80.38 -10.18
N ILE A 235 -42.15 79.39 -9.71
CA ILE A 235 -43.61 79.43 -9.61
C ILE A 235 -44.08 80.51 -8.62
N GLU A 236 -43.40 80.74 -7.51
CA GLU A 236 -43.72 81.85 -6.58
C GLU A 236 -43.34 83.23 -7.15
N ARG A 237 -42.29 83.31 -7.97
CA ARG A 237 -41.89 84.56 -8.65
C ARG A 237 -42.81 84.94 -9.81
N GLY A 238 -43.41 83.94 -10.48
CA GLY A 238 -44.40 84.12 -11.54
C GLY A 238 -45.54 85.11 -11.24
N PRO A 239 -46.37 84.91 -10.19
CA PRO A 239 -47.47 85.81 -9.85
C PRO A 239 -46.98 87.18 -9.34
N ALA A 240 -45.81 87.26 -8.70
CA ALA A 240 -45.22 88.53 -8.28
C ALA A 240 -44.75 89.38 -9.48
N ALA A 241 -44.13 88.76 -10.48
CA ALA A 241 -43.74 89.42 -11.72
C ALA A 241 -44.97 89.83 -12.56
N LEU A 242 -46.00 88.97 -12.62
CA LEU A 242 -47.23 89.24 -13.37
C LEU A 242 -48.04 90.38 -12.75
N THR A 243 -48.14 90.45 -11.41
CA THR A 243 -48.83 91.56 -10.72
C THR A 243 -48.08 92.88 -10.85
N ALA A 244 -46.74 92.87 -10.81
CA ALA A 244 -45.93 94.06 -11.11
C ALA A 244 -46.14 94.55 -12.55
N ALA A 245 -46.19 93.64 -13.54
CA ALA A 245 -46.47 93.97 -14.93
C ALA A 245 -47.90 94.50 -15.17
N MET A 246 -48.90 94.00 -14.43
CA MET A 246 -50.27 94.53 -14.48
C MET A 246 -50.37 95.91 -13.82
N ALA A 247 -49.57 96.20 -12.78
CA ALA A 247 -49.53 97.51 -12.14
C ALA A 247 -48.93 98.58 -13.06
N THR A 248 -47.84 98.27 -13.77
CA THR A 248 -47.24 99.18 -14.77
C THR A 248 -48.19 99.42 -15.95
N LEU A 249 -48.79 98.37 -16.53
CA LEU A 249 -49.79 98.54 -17.60
C LEU A 249 -50.96 99.44 -17.19
N LYS A 250 -51.37 99.38 -15.92
CA LYS A 250 -52.48 100.20 -15.40
C LYS A 250 -52.09 101.66 -15.18
N ALA A 251 -50.83 101.94 -14.84
CA ALA A 251 -50.29 103.29 -14.79
C ALA A 251 -50.17 103.90 -16.20
N ASP A 252 -49.66 103.13 -17.17
CA ASP A 252 -49.50 103.57 -18.56
C ASP A 252 -50.86 103.88 -19.22
N ASN A 253 -51.89 103.08 -18.93
CA ASN A 253 -53.24 103.33 -19.45
C ASN A 253 -53.84 104.63 -18.91
N GLY A 254 -53.63 104.94 -17.62
CA GLY A 254 -54.06 106.21 -17.02
C GLY A 254 -53.34 107.43 -17.60
N ALA A 255 -52.06 107.30 -17.95
CA ALA A 255 -51.31 108.34 -18.65
C ALA A 255 -51.86 108.58 -20.07
N LEU A 256 -52.16 107.51 -20.82
CA LEU A 256 -52.75 107.59 -22.15
C LEU A 256 -54.14 108.23 -22.13
N GLU A 257 -55.02 107.86 -21.19
CA GLU A 257 -56.33 108.49 -21.02
C GLU A 257 -56.23 109.99 -20.72
N GLY A 258 -55.25 110.42 -19.92
CA GLY A 258 -54.94 111.83 -19.68
C GLY A 258 -54.58 112.60 -20.95
N THR A 259 -53.69 112.05 -21.78
CA THR A 259 -53.33 112.67 -23.08
C THR A 259 -54.51 112.72 -24.06
N LEU A 260 -55.40 111.72 -24.02
CA LEU A 260 -56.58 111.65 -24.88
C LEU A 260 -57.64 112.71 -24.50
N ALA A 261 -57.70 113.10 -23.23
CA ALA A 261 -58.57 114.18 -22.74
C ALA A 261 -58.05 115.55 -23.22
N GLN A 262 -56.75 115.82 -23.07
CA GLN A 262 -56.13 117.09 -23.49
C GLN A 262 -56.30 117.32 -25.01
N ALA A 263 -56.03 116.31 -25.84
CA ALA A 263 -56.20 116.41 -27.29
C ALA A 263 -57.67 116.68 -27.72
N ARG A 264 -58.67 116.21 -26.96
CA ARG A 264 -60.09 116.48 -27.23
C ARG A 264 -60.47 117.93 -26.93
N GLU A 265 -59.86 118.53 -25.91
CA GLU A 265 -60.14 119.91 -25.53
C GLU A 265 -59.51 120.91 -26.53
N GLU A 266 -58.33 120.61 -27.06
CA GLU A 266 -57.71 121.37 -28.16
C GLU A 266 -58.53 121.29 -29.45
N ILE A 267 -59.04 120.10 -29.81
CA ILE A 267 -59.93 119.91 -30.97
C ILE A 267 -61.24 120.71 -30.82
N ALA A 268 -61.75 120.89 -29.59
CA ALA A 268 -62.95 121.69 -29.35
C ALA A 268 -62.70 123.19 -29.59
N ARG A 269 -61.56 123.73 -29.14
CA ARG A 269 -61.18 125.13 -29.35
C ARG A 269 -60.94 125.43 -30.84
N LEU A 270 -60.11 124.63 -31.51
CA LEU A 270 -59.80 124.79 -32.94
C LEU A 270 -61.04 124.67 -33.86
N ARG A 271 -62.08 123.96 -33.44
CA ARG A 271 -63.36 123.91 -34.17
C ARG A 271 -64.22 125.16 -34.02
N HIS A 272 -64.09 125.90 -32.93
CA HIS A 272 -64.82 127.15 -32.72
C HIS A 272 -64.24 128.28 -33.59
N ASP A 273 -62.92 128.43 -33.59
CA ASP A 273 -62.22 129.49 -34.33
C ASP A 273 -62.43 129.36 -35.86
N LEU A 274 -62.47 128.13 -36.37
CA LEU A 274 -62.65 127.82 -37.79
C LEU A 274 -64.09 128.06 -38.29
N ALA A 275 -65.08 128.09 -37.38
CA ALA A 275 -66.47 128.42 -37.72
C ALA A 275 -66.69 129.94 -37.88
N GLU A 276 -65.93 130.76 -37.14
CA GLU A 276 -66.06 132.22 -37.14
C GLU A 276 -65.37 132.84 -38.36
N ALA A 277 -64.17 132.35 -38.72
CA ALA A 277 -63.42 132.77 -39.90
C ALA A 277 -64.15 132.51 -41.24
N ARG A 278 -65.04 131.52 -41.32
CA ARG A 278 -65.76 131.19 -42.56
C ARG A 278 -66.88 132.18 -42.90
N ARG A 279 -67.56 132.79 -41.90
CA ARG A 279 -68.69 133.70 -42.16
C ARG A 279 -68.30 135.07 -42.70
N GLN A 280 -67.03 135.48 -42.56
CA GLN A 280 -66.55 136.76 -43.10
C GLN A 280 -66.08 136.68 -44.56
N ALA A 281 -65.89 135.47 -45.12
CA ALA A 281 -65.32 135.28 -46.46
C ALA A 281 -66.38 135.21 -47.60
N GLU A 282 -67.65 134.96 -47.29
CA GLU A 282 -68.68 134.70 -48.31
C GLU A 282 -69.41 135.97 -48.81
N GLY A 283 -69.15 137.14 -48.20
CA GLY A 283 -69.86 138.39 -48.51
C GLY A 283 -69.38 139.20 -49.72
N THR A 284 -68.15 138.96 -50.23
CA THR A 284 -67.50 139.84 -51.22
C THR A 284 -67.14 139.15 -52.56
N GLY A 285 -67.19 137.82 -52.64
CA GLY A 285 -66.61 137.08 -53.77
C GLY A 285 -67.49 136.92 -55.02
N ALA A 286 -68.75 137.39 -55.04
CA ALA A 286 -69.73 137.04 -56.09
C ALA A 286 -69.87 138.05 -57.24
N ALA A 287 -69.51 139.32 -57.04
CA ALA A 287 -69.78 140.40 -58.01
C ALA A 287 -68.65 140.62 -59.04
N GLU A 288 -67.38 140.47 -58.65
CA GLU A 288 -66.24 140.87 -59.51
C GLU A 288 -65.87 139.85 -60.61
N ARG A 289 -66.46 138.65 -60.59
CA ARG A 289 -66.11 137.55 -61.50
C ARG A 289 -66.84 137.56 -62.86
N SER A 290 -67.89 138.35 -63.03
CA SER A 290 -68.65 138.42 -64.30
C SER A 290 -68.16 139.52 -65.25
N GLU A 291 -67.73 140.69 -64.75
CA GLU A 291 -67.30 141.80 -65.60
C GLU A 291 -65.88 141.65 -66.16
N ASN A 292 -64.95 141.01 -65.45
CA ASN A 292 -63.55 140.90 -65.90
C ASN A 292 -63.36 139.99 -67.14
N ALA A 293 -64.37 139.19 -67.49
CA ALA A 293 -64.42 138.43 -68.75
C ALA A 293 -64.76 139.33 -69.96
N LEU A 294 -65.48 140.44 -69.76
CA LEU A 294 -66.11 141.23 -70.82
C LEU A 294 -65.17 142.23 -71.53
N LEU A 295 -63.97 142.47 -70.98
CA LEU A 295 -62.95 143.35 -71.60
C LEU A 295 -61.92 142.61 -72.46
N ARG A 296 -61.66 141.32 -72.23
CA ARG A 296 -60.55 140.60 -72.91
C ARG A 296 -60.87 140.15 -74.33
N GLU A 297 -62.15 139.98 -74.66
CA GLU A 297 -62.59 139.60 -76.02
C GLU A 297 -62.41 140.75 -77.02
N ARG A 298 -62.90 141.96 -76.67
CA ARG A 298 -62.89 143.15 -77.55
C ARG A 298 -61.50 143.67 -77.92
N ILE A 299 -60.49 143.48 -77.07
CA ILE A 299 -59.12 143.91 -77.36
C ILE A 299 -58.44 142.99 -78.40
N SER A 300 -58.87 141.72 -78.48
CA SER A 300 -58.28 140.72 -79.39
C SER A 300 -58.63 140.97 -80.86
N ASP A 301 -59.82 141.49 -81.15
CA ASP A 301 -60.27 141.70 -82.53
C ASP A 301 -59.74 143.01 -83.15
N VAL A 302 -59.53 144.06 -82.35
CA VAL A 302 -58.90 145.33 -82.81
C VAL A 302 -57.45 145.11 -83.28
N ALA A 303 -56.72 144.17 -82.66
CA ALA A 303 -55.37 143.81 -83.06
C ALA A 303 -55.31 143.12 -84.45
N ALA A 304 -56.38 142.45 -84.87
CA ALA A 304 -56.42 141.73 -86.14
C ALA A 304 -56.71 142.66 -87.34
N GLU A 305 -57.46 143.74 -87.15
CA GLU A 305 -57.79 144.67 -88.24
C GLU A 305 -56.64 145.64 -88.57
N ILE A 306 -55.90 146.10 -87.56
CA ILE A 306 -54.71 146.94 -87.75
C ILE A 306 -53.66 146.18 -88.58
N ALA A 307 -53.41 144.91 -88.26
CA ALA A 307 -52.49 144.05 -89.02
C ALA A 307 -52.89 143.86 -90.50
N ARG A 308 -54.19 143.92 -90.82
CA ARG A 308 -54.69 143.84 -92.19
C ARG A 308 -54.55 145.17 -92.94
N LEU A 309 -54.81 146.31 -92.31
CA LEU A 309 -54.73 147.60 -92.98
C LEU A 309 -53.28 148.02 -93.29
N THR A 310 -52.32 147.68 -92.41
CA THR A 310 -50.89 147.89 -92.70
C THR A 310 -50.45 147.06 -93.92
N ALA A 311 -50.93 145.82 -94.05
CA ALA A 311 -50.63 144.94 -95.18
C ALA A 311 -51.24 145.37 -96.54
N GLN A 312 -52.16 146.35 -96.57
CA GLN A 312 -52.80 146.81 -97.82
C GLN A 312 -52.24 148.14 -98.35
N ILE A 313 -51.37 148.81 -97.57
CA ILE A 313 -50.69 150.08 -97.97
C ILE A 313 -49.19 149.85 -98.24
N GLU A 314 -48.65 148.70 -97.82
CA GLU A 314 -47.29 148.26 -98.15
C GLU A 314 -47.16 147.88 -99.65
N GLY A 315 -46.88 148.90 -100.46
CA GLY A 315 -46.08 148.74 -101.67
C GLY A 315 -44.68 148.19 -101.35
N PRO A 316 -43.91 147.75 -102.37
CA PRO A 316 -43.22 146.45 -102.39
C PRO A 316 -41.94 146.28 -101.54
N SER A 317 -41.78 147.02 -100.44
CA SER A 317 -40.56 147.01 -99.61
C SER A 317 -40.86 147.10 -98.11
N SER A 318 -41.58 146.13 -97.55
CA SER A 318 -41.79 146.00 -96.10
C SER A 318 -41.53 144.59 -95.53
N PRO A 319 -40.97 144.47 -94.30
CA PRO A 319 -40.66 143.20 -93.64
C PRO A 319 -41.74 142.65 -92.68
N ILE A 320 -42.97 143.18 -92.63
CA ILE A 320 -44.06 142.56 -91.85
C ILE A 320 -44.28 141.05 -92.17
N PRO A 321 -44.13 140.57 -93.42
CA PRO A 321 -44.22 139.14 -93.74
C PRO A 321 -43.22 138.23 -93.00
N ALA A 322 -42.18 138.77 -92.36
CA ALA A 322 -41.17 138.01 -91.62
C ALA A 322 -41.34 138.04 -90.08
N LEU A 323 -42.24 138.88 -89.53
CA LEU A 323 -42.21 139.25 -88.10
C LEU A 323 -43.44 138.82 -87.27
N ILE A 324 -44.44 138.15 -87.88
CA ILE A 324 -45.49 137.40 -87.16
C ILE A 324 -45.02 135.94 -86.89
N ALA A 325 -43.77 135.62 -87.25
CA ALA A 325 -43.25 134.25 -87.32
C ALA A 325 -42.89 133.59 -85.97
N GLU A 326 -42.61 134.33 -84.87
CA GLU A 326 -42.25 133.73 -83.56
C GLU A 326 -42.55 134.64 -82.32
N PRO A 327 -42.50 134.13 -81.07
CA PRO A 327 -43.53 134.41 -80.04
C PRO A 327 -43.07 135.21 -78.79
N ALA A 328 -44.04 135.60 -77.94
CA ALA A 328 -43.80 136.24 -76.64
C ALA A 328 -44.38 135.45 -75.45
N ARG A 329 -43.60 135.37 -74.37
CA ARG A 329 -43.94 134.71 -73.09
C ARG A 329 -44.39 135.76 -72.06
N LEU A 330 -45.24 135.39 -71.08
CA LEU A 330 -45.03 135.62 -69.62
C LEU A 330 -46.31 135.44 -68.75
N ASN A 331 -46.17 134.58 -67.73
CA ASN A 331 -46.72 134.61 -66.35
C ASN A 331 -48.21 134.92 -66.02
N GLY A 332 -48.89 133.92 -65.43
CA GLY A 332 -49.78 134.12 -64.27
C GLY A 332 -51.20 133.50 -64.32
N ALA A 333 -51.40 132.34 -63.65
CA ALA A 333 -52.67 131.71 -63.20
C ALA A 333 -53.84 131.52 -64.23
N ALA A 334 -54.18 130.32 -64.73
CA ALA A 334 -54.72 129.08 -64.11
C ALA A 334 -56.27 129.01 -64.02
N PRO A 335 -56.92 128.09 -64.78
CA PRO A 335 -58.12 127.34 -64.33
C PRO A 335 -58.32 125.94 -65.00
N ALA A 336 -59.40 125.22 -64.64
CA ALA A 336 -59.98 123.99 -65.24
C ALA A 336 -59.03 122.76 -65.40
N PRO A 337 -59.18 121.59 -64.71
CA PRO A 337 -60.35 121.07 -63.97
C PRO A 337 -60.04 120.71 -62.49
N ASP A 338 -59.93 121.63 -61.54
CA ASP A 338 -60.07 123.09 -61.73
C ASP A 338 -58.74 123.87 -61.86
N ALA A 339 -57.66 123.18 -62.23
CA ALA A 339 -56.64 123.60 -63.23
C ALA A 339 -55.77 122.38 -63.65
N PRO A 340 -55.42 122.12 -64.94
CA PRO A 340 -55.11 123.13 -65.99
C PRO A 340 -55.49 122.84 -67.47
N ALA A 341 -55.80 123.90 -68.23
CA ALA A 341 -55.43 124.03 -69.66
C ALA A 341 -55.28 125.51 -70.08
N ALA A 342 -54.15 125.87 -70.73
CA ALA A 342 -53.81 127.24 -71.14
C ALA A 342 -54.05 127.48 -72.66
N PRO A 343 -54.09 128.73 -73.16
CA PRO A 343 -54.87 129.10 -74.34
C PRO A 343 -54.17 128.95 -75.71
N ALA A 344 -54.97 128.83 -76.77
CA ALA A 344 -54.55 128.99 -78.16
C ALA A 344 -54.37 130.48 -78.53
N SER A 345 -53.49 130.78 -79.48
CA SER A 345 -52.84 132.11 -79.60
C SER A 345 -53.27 132.97 -80.80
N LEU A 346 -52.96 134.28 -80.71
CA LEU A 346 -53.27 135.33 -81.68
C LEU A 346 -52.90 135.00 -83.15
N ALA A 347 -51.85 134.20 -83.37
CA ALA A 347 -51.38 133.83 -84.71
C ALA A 347 -52.39 132.98 -85.51
N GLU A 348 -53.27 132.25 -84.83
CA GLU A 348 -54.22 131.33 -85.47
C GLU A 348 -55.46 132.06 -86.05
N ARG A 349 -55.83 133.21 -85.45
CA ARG A 349 -56.92 134.08 -85.94
C ARG A 349 -56.51 134.99 -87.12
N ILE A 350 -55.22 135.27 -87.31
CA ILE A 350 -54.74 136.09 -88.44
C ILE A 350 -54.85 135.31 -89.77
N ARG A 351 -54.57 133.99 -89.76
CA ARG A 351 -54.68 133.14 -90.96
C ARG A 351 -56.13 132.97 -91.45
N THR A 352 -57.10 132.84 -90.53
CA THR A 352 -58.51 132.67 -90.89
C THR A 352 -59.13 133.94 -91.48
N LEU A 353 -58.61 135.12 -91.15
CA LEU A 353 -59.01 136.39 -91.77
C LEU A 353 -58.44 136.59 -93.19
N GLN A 354 -57.22 136.14 -93.47
CA GLN A 354 -56.62 136.20 -94.81
C GLN A 354 -57.31 135.25 -95.81
N ALA A 355 -57.81 134.10 -95.34
CA ALA A 355 -58.54 133.15 -96.18
C ALA A 355 -59.90 133.68 -96.71
N ARG A 356 -60.43 134.76 -96.13
CA ARG A 356 -61.75 135.32 -96.49
C ARG A 356 -61.71 136.42 -97.56
N THR A 357 -60.52 136.81 -98.03
CA THR A 357 -60.32 137.88 -99.03
C THR A 357 -59.81 137.39 -100.39
N ALA A 358 -59.85 136.08 -100.62
CA ALA A 358 -59.36 135.43 -101.85
C ALA A 358 -60.46 134.59 -102.56
N ASN A 359 -61.63 135.19 -102.76
CA ASN A 359 -62.62 134.84 -103.77
C ASN A 359 -63.43 136.11 -104.10
N PRO A 360 -63.94 136.26 -105.34
CA PRO A 360 -64.36 137.56 -105.90
C PRO A 360 -65.63 138.16 -105.27
#